data_AF-A0A4Q3YL81-F1
#
_entry.id   AF-A0A4Q3YL81-F1
#
_cell.length_a   1.000
_cell.length_b   1.000
_cell.length_c   1.000
_cell.angle_alpha   90.00
_cell.angle_beta   90.00
_cell.angle_gamma   90.00
#
_symmetry.space_group_name_H-M   'P 1'
#
loop_
_entity.id
_entity.type
_entity.pdbx_description
1 polymer ?
#
loop_
_entity_poly.entity_id
_entity_poly.type
_entity_poly.pdbx_seq_one_letter_code
_entity_poly.pdbx_strand_id
1 'polypeptide(L)' 'MSKIVVIGIPGEKGLYMADLEAGTIVAFDPPATGPLAAANDLRKAGGTVVKGIDFAVAIPSTEAAFSGVFDG' A
#
# COMPACT_ATOMS: atom_id res chain seq x y z
N MET A 1 -12.38 1.34 15.47
CA MET A 1 -11.50 2.22 14.68
C MET A 1 -11.38 1.60 13.32
N SER A 2 -11.68 2.34 12.25
CA SER A 2 -11.68 1.82 10.88
C SER A 2 -10.28 1.33 10.51
N LYS A 3 -10.17 0.10 10.00
CA LYS A 3 -8.89 -0.46 9.52
C LYS A 3 -8.74 -0.26 8.02
N ILE A 4 -8.64 1.01 7.60
CA ILE A 4 -8.44 1.36 6.20
C ILE A 4 -6.97 1.69 5.94
N VAL A 5 -6.40 1.07 4.92
CA VAL A 5 -5.00 1.27 4.50
C VAL A 5 -4.99 1.66 3.03
N VAL A 6 -4.18 2.65 2.67
CA VAL A 6 -3.90 2.99 1.27
C VAL A 6 -2.54 2.39 0.89
N ILE A 7 -2.53 1.57 -0.16
CA ILE A 7 -1.41 0.76 -0.59
C ILE A 7 -0.98 1.22 -1.98
N GLY A 8 0.32 1.40 -2.17
CA GLY A 8 0.93 1.59 -3.48
C GLY A 8 2.13 0.68 -3.62
N ILE A 9 2.26 0.03 -4.77
CA ILE A 9 3.36 -0.91 -5.05
C ILE A 9 4.31 -0.23 -6.06
N PRO A 10 5.65 -0.31 -5.87
CA PRO A 10 6.60 0.16 -6.88
C PRO A 10 6.32 -0.46 -8.25
N GLY A 11 6.40 0.34 -9.32
CA GLY A 11 6.04 -0.08 -10.68
C GLY A 11 4.55 0.01 -11.01
N GLU A 12 3.66 0.04 -10.00
CA GLU A 12 2.23 0.24 -10.20
C GLU A 12 1.88 1.73 -10.27
N LYS A 13 1.03 2.09 -11.24
CA LYS A 13 0.58 3.47 -11.44
C LYS A 13 -0.44 3.90 -10.38
N GLY A 14 -1.34 2.99 -10.01
CA GLY A 14 -2.46 3.28 -9.10
C GLY A 14 -2.12 3.13 -7.62
N LEU A 15 -3.05 3.61 -6.78
CA LEU A 15 -3.15 3.24 -5.39
C LEU A 15 -4.35 2.31 -5.21
N TYR A 16 -4.33 1.58 -4.10
CA TYR A 16 -5.42 0.70 -3.69
C TYR A 16 -5.84 1.09 -2.28
N MET A 17 -7.14 1.12 -2.03
CA MET A 17 -7.68 1.26 -0.69
C MET A 17 -8.14 -0.12 -0.22
N ALA A 18 -7.51 -0.61 0.84
CA ALA A 18 -7.88 -1.84 1.50
C ALA A 18 -8.72 -1.50 2.74
N ASP A 19 -9.96 -1.96 2.76
CA ASP A 19 -10.77 -2.02 3.97
C ASP A 19 -10.60 -3.41 4.58
N LEU A 20 -9.84 -3.48 5.67
CA LEU A 20 -9.51 -4.75 6.33
C LEU A 20 -10.64 -5.26 7.23
N GLU A 21 -11.64 -4.43 7.54
CA GLU A 21 -12.84 -4.88 8.26
C GLU A 21 -13.83 -5.50 7.29
N ALA A 22 -14.01 -4.88 6.11
CA ALA A 22 -14.85 -5.44 5.05
C ALA A 22 -14.15 -6.58 4.27
N GLY A 23 -12.82 -6.69 4.35
CA GLY A 23 -12.04 -7.65 3.58
C GLY A 23 -12.01 -7.33 2.08
N THR A 24 -12.06 -6.04 1.73
CA THR A 24 -12.15 -5.58 0.33
C THR A 24 -10.97 -4.71 -0.05
N ILE A 25 -10.58 -4.78 -1.32
CA ILE A 25 -9.56 -3.92 -1.93
C ILE A 25 -10.17 -3.29 -3.17
N VAL A 26 -10.09 -1.98 -3.28
CA VAL A 26 -10.59 -1.22 -4.42
C VAL A 26 -9.50 -0.34 -5.00
N ALA A 27 -9.53 -0.12 -6.31
CA ALA A 27 -8.71 0.91 -6.93
C ALA A 27 -9.06 2.27 -6.30
N PHE A 28 -8.03 3.05 -6.00
CA PHE A 28 -8.17 4.32 -5.32
C PHE A 28 -7.40 5.39 -6.08
N ASP A 29 -8.12 6.40 -6.55
CA ASP A 29 -7.51 7.61 -7.08
C ASP A 29 -7.40 8.64 -5.96
N PRO A 30 -6.17 8.98 -5.54
CA PRO A 30 -5.99 9.99 -4.50
C PRO A 30 -6.43 11.37 -5.01
N PRO A 31 -6.88 12.25 -4.11
CA PRO A 31 -7.17 13.64 -4.47
C PRO A 31 -5.97 14.30 -5.15
N ALA A 32 -6.23 15.21 -6.08
CA ALA A 32 -5.18 15.92 -6.82
C ALA A 32 -4.34 16.86 -5.93
N THR A 33 -4.82 17.19 -4.73
CA THR A 33 -4.18 18.13 -3.80
C THR A 33 -4.20 17.62 -2.36
N GLY A 34 -3.34 18.21 -1.52
CA GLY A 34 -3.27 17.93 -0.08
C GLY A 34 -2.18 16.94 0.33
N PRO A 35 -2.11 16.58 1.62
CA PRO A 35 -1.02 15.77 2.17
C PRO A 35 -0.90 14.38 1.52
N LEU A 36 -2.03 13.78 1.14
CA LEU A 36 -2.05 12.47 0.51
C LEU A 36 -1.57 12.52 -0.95
N ALA A 37 -1.81 13.63 -1.65
CA ALA A 37 -1.24 13.88 -2.97
C ALA A 37 0.30 13.99 -2.89
N ALA A 38 0.80 14.78 -1.94
CA ALA A 38 2.25 14.91 -1.70
C ALA A 38 2.90 13.56 -1.34
N ALA A 39 2.24 12.73 -0.52
CA ALA A 39 2.70 11.38 -0.22
C ALA A 39 2.74 10.48 -1.48
N ASN A 40 1.73 10.58 -2.36
CA ASN A 40 1.73 9.86 -3.63
C ASN A 40 2.85 10.32 -4.58
N ASP A 41 3.18 11.61 -4.59
CA ASP A 41 4.29 12.13 -5.40
C ASP A 41 5.66 11.66 -4.87
N LEU A 42 5.84 11.61 -3.54
CA LEU A 42 7.01 10.98 -2.92
C LEU A 42 7.15 9.51 -3.32
N ARG A 43 6.04 8.75 -3.32
CA ARG A 43 6.00 7.36 -3.81
C ARG A 43 6.44 7.27 -5.27
N LYS A 44 5.89 8.12 -6.14
CA LYS A 44 6.26 8.15 -7.57
C LYS A 44 7.73 8.48 -7.80
N ALA A 45 8.34 9.26 -6.90
CA ALA A 45 9.78 9.55 -6.91
C ALA A 45 10.64 8.39 -6.37
N GLY A 46 10.05 7.25 -6.03
CA GLY A 46 10.75 6.06 -5.52
C GLY A 46 10.86 6.00 -3.98
N GLY A 47 10.19 6.92 -3.28
CA GLY A 47 10.13 6.90 -1.82
C GLY A 47 9.08 5.92 -1.26
N THR A 48 9.20 5.61 0.03
CA THR A 48 8.22 4.82 0.77
C THR A 48 7.58 5.69 1.85
N VAL A 49 6.24 5.69 1.94
CA VAL A 49 5.49 6.41 2.96
C VAL A 49 4.74 5.41 3.83
N VAL A 50 5.10 5.34 5.12
CA VAL A 50 4.46 4.42 6.08
C VAL A 50 4.00 5.23 7.29
N LYS A 51 2.72 5.08 7.67
CA LYS A 51 2.16 5.73 8.87
C LYS A 51 1.11 4.83 9.50
N GLY A 52 1.28 4.52 10.79
CA GLY A 52 0.32 3.69 11.54
C GLY A 52 0.29 2.22 11.11
N ILE A 53 1.36 1.73 10.45
CA ILE A 53 1.54 0.33 10.07
C ILE A 53 2.78 -0.20 10.77
N ASP A 54 2.66 -1.36 11.41
CA ASP A 54 3.71 -2.08 12.12
C ASP A 54 4.45 -3.08 11.23
N PHE A 55 3.76 -3.65 10.23
CA PHE A 55 4.34 -4.58 9.26
C PHE A 55 3.75 -4.37 7.85
N ALA A 56 4.59 -4.06 6.87
CA ALA A 56 4.20 -3.93 5.47
C ALA A 56 5.29 -4.50 4.56
N VAL A 57 4.94 -5.52 3.78
CA VAL A 57 5.82 -6.13 2.77
C VAL A 57 5.00 -6.51 1.54
N ALA A 58 5.53 -6.21 0.36
CA ALA A 58 5.01 -6.74 -0.89
C ALA A 58 5.72 -8.06 -1.20
N ILE A 59 4.96 -9.14 -1.35
CA ILE A 59 5.46 -10.49 -1.63
C ILE A 59 5.09 -10.86 -3.07
N PRO A 60 5.98 -11.49 -3.85
CA PRO A 60 5.74 -11.77 -5.26
C PRO A 60 4.64 -12.81 -5.53
N SER A 61 4.36 -13.69 -4.56
CA SER A 61 3.31 -14.70 -4.70
C SER A 61 2.75 -15.16 -3.36
N THR A 62 1.59 -15.81 -3.41
CA THR A 62 0.94 -16.38 -2.22
C THR A 62 1.77 -17.50 -1.60
N GLU A 63 2.39 -18.35 -2.43
CA GLU A 63 3.26 -19.42 -1.97
C GLU A 63 4.48 -18.88 -1.21
N ALA A 64 5.07 -17.78 -1.68
CA ALA A 64 6.16 -17.11 -0.99
C ALA A 64 5.70 -16.51 0.36
N ALA A 65 4.45 -16.04 0.47
CA ALA A 65 3.93 -15.55 1.74
C ALA A 65 3.76 -16.68 2.78
N PHE A 66 3.38 -17.88 2.32
CA PHE A 66 3.17 -19.05 3.18
C PHE A 66 4.45 -19.87 3.43
N SER A 67 5.50 -19.68 2.64
CA SER A 67 6.78 -20.38 2.84
C SER A 67 7.55 -19.88 4.06
N GLY A 68 7.18 -18.73 4.61
CA GLY A 68 7.87 -18.10 5.74
C GLY A 68 9.25 -17.54 5.38
N VAL A 69 9.63 -17.61 4.10
CA VAL A 69 10.90 -17.05 3.60
C VAL A 69 10.69 -15.57 3.32
N PHE A 70 11.24 -14.72 4.18
CA PHE A 70 11.44 -13.32 3.90
C PHE A 70 12.81 -13.17 3.24
N ASP A 71 12.86 -13.26 1.90
CA ASP A 71 14.05 -12.86 1.14
C ASP A 71 14.05 -11.32 1.10
N GLY A 72 15.05 -10.72 1.76
CA GLY A 72 15.26 -9.28 1.86
C GLY A 72 16.33 -8.79 0.91
#